data_AF-A0A7V3MEN0-F1
#
_entry.id   AF-A0A7V3MEN0-F1
#
_cell.length_a   1.000
_cell.length_b   1.000
_cell.length_c   1.000
_cell.angle_alpha   90.00
_cell.angle_beta   90.00
_cell.angle_gamma   90.00
#
_symmetry.space_group_name_H-M   'P 1'
#
loop_
_entity.id
_entity.type
_entity.pdbx_description
1 polymer ?
#
loop_
_entity_poly.entity_id
_entity_poly.type
_entity_poly.pdbx_seq_one_letter_code
_entity_poly.pdbx_strand_id
1 'polypeptide(L)'
;MKLQKKQKKKNTLHLKHKIALFAIYLVLFATLSAMVDYYAYDLLNPWIVVIVSVVSAAWATLVHVQSREKTKADELAHELEEII
;
A
#
# COMPACT_ATOMS: atom_id res chain seq x y z
N MET A 1 -29.90 18.46 -7.12
CA MET A 1 -29.22 17.91 -5.92
C MET A 1 -28.75 16.43 -6.03
N LYS A 2 -28.94 15.72 -7.16
CA LYS A 2 -28.51 14.30 -7.31
C LYS A 2 -27.06 14.10 -7.81
N LEU A 3 -26.42 15.13 -8.37
CA LEU A 3 -25.08 15.02 -8.97
C LEU A 3 -23.95 14.90 -7.92
N GLN A 4 -24.07 15.59 -6.78
CA GLN A 4 -23.04 15.58 -5.73
C GLN A 4 -22.89 14.21 -5.04
N LYS A 5 -23.98 13.44 -4.88
CA LYS A 5 -23.93 12.10 -4.26
C LYS A 5 -23.16 11.07 -5.12
N LYS A 6 -23.26 11.14 -6.45
CA LYS A 6 -22.54 10.22 -7.36
C LYS A 6 -21.03 10.48 -7.36
N GLN A 7 -20.60 11.74 -7.33
CA GLN A 7 -19.17 12.09 -7.26
C GLN A 7 -18.53 11.68 -5.93
N LYS A 8 -19.22 11.89 -4.80
CA LYS A 8 -18.73 11.50 -3.46
C LYS A 8 -18.42 10.01 -3.38
N LYS A 9 -19.31 9.17 -3.94
CA LYS A 9 -19.17 7.70 -3.95
C LYS A 9 -17.99 7.22 -4.82
N LYS A 10 -17.69 7.93 -5.91
CA LYS A 10 -16.57 7.61 -6.82
C LYS A 10 -15.21 7.98 -6.22
N ASN A 11 -15.14 9.08 -5.48
CA ASN A 11 -13.91 9.49 -4.78
C ASN A 11 -13.58 8.57 -3.59
N THR A 12 -14.58 8.11 -2.84
CA THR A 12 -14.35 7.16 -1.74
C THR A 12 -13.85 5.82 -2.24
N LEU A 13 -14.32 5.34 -3.41
CA LEU A 13 -13.82 4.11 -4.03
C LEU A 13 -12.33 4.27 -4.40
N HIS A 14 -11.96 5.39 -5.03
CA HIS A 14 -10.56 5.66 -5.38
C HIS A 14 -9.63 5.81 -4.17
N LEU A 15 -10.15 6.27 -3.03
CA LEU A 15 -9.37 6.39 -1.80
C LEU A 15 -9.16 5.03 -1.14
N LYS A 16 -10.20 4.18 -1.11
CA LYS A 16 -10.10 2.79 -0.62
C LYS A 16 -9.04 2.01 -1.41
N HIS A 17 -9.03 2.09 -2.73
CA HIS A 17 -8.04 1.40 -3.59
C HIS A 17 -6.61 1.79 -3.25
N LYS A 18 -6.36 3.08 -3.03
CA LYS A 18 -5.04 3.59 -2.66
C LYS A 18 -4.60 3.11 -1.28
N ILE A 19 -5.52 3.03 -0.33
CA ILE A 19 -5.24 2.53 1.02
C ILE A 19 -4.96 1.02 0.96
N ALA A 20 -5.72 0.26 0.17
CA ALA A 20 -5.52 -1.17 -0.03
C ALA A 20 -4.16 -1.46 -0.69
N LEU A 21 -3.82 -0.74 -1.78
CA LEU A 21 -2.50 -0.82 -2.42
C LEU A 21 -1.38 -0.51 -1.44
N PHE A 22 -1.52 0.57 -0.66
CA PHE A 22 -0.54 0.92 0.37
C PHE A 22 -0.37 -0.17 1.41
N ALA A 23 -1.46 -0.77 1.89
CA ALA A 23 -1.42 -1.87 2.85
C ALA A 23 -0.67 -3.09 2.28
N ILE A 24 -0.94 -3.46 1.03
CA ILE A 24 -0.26 -4.56 0.35
C ILE A 24 1.24 -4.31 0.26
N TYR A 25 1.64 -3.12 -0.23
CA TYR A 25 3.06 -2.78 -0.30
C TYR A 25 3.70 -2.69 1.08
N LEU A 26 3.00 -2.16 2.08
CA LEU A 26 3.51 -2.08 3.44
C LEU A 26 3.79 -3.45 4.02
N VAL A 27 2.85 -4.40 3.89
CA VAL A 27 3.05 -5.78 4.35
C VAL A 27 4.21 -6.44 3.60
N LEU A 28 4.30 -6.23 2.28
CA LEU A 28 5.38 -6.76 1.46
C LEU A 28 6.76 -6.23 1.89
N PHE A 29 6.88 -4.91 2.08
CA PHE A 29 8.13 -4.32 2.54
C PHE A 29 8.45 -4.66 3.99
N ALA A 30 7.44 -4.74 4.87
CA ALA A 30 7.63 -5.12 6.27
C ALA A 30 8.13 -6.57 6.39
N THR A 31 7.55 -7.50 5.63
CA THR A 31 8.00 -8.91 5.61
C THR A 31 9.40 -9.05 5.02
N LEU A 32 9.71 -8.35 3.92
CA LEU A 32 11.06 -8.31 3.36
C LEU A 32 12.08 -7.76 4.36
N SER A 33 11.73 -6.65 5.02
CA SER A 33 12.65 -6.00 5.96
C SER A 33 12.83 -6.81 7.23
N ALA A 34 11.79 -7.47 7.74
CA ALA A 34 11.90 -8.42 8.84
C ALA A 34 12.79 -9.62 8.47
N MET A 35 12.72 -10.09 7.23
CA MET A 35 13.60 -11.16 6.74
C MET A 35 15.05 -10.69 6.69
N VAL A 36 15.31 -9.48 6.18
CA VAL A 36 16.66 -8.89 6.15
C VAL A 36 17.20 -8.70 7.56
N ASP A 37 16.39 -8.18 8.48
CA ASP A 37 16.75 -7.94 9.87
C ASP A 37 17.13 -9.25 10.59
N TYR A 38 16.39 -10.33 10.35
CA TYR A 38 16.71 -11.67 10.86
C TYR A 38 18.11 -12.15 10.45
N TYR A 39 18.54 -11.85 9.22
CA TYR A 39 19.89 -12.20 8.74
C TYR A 39 20.97 -11.19 9.16
N ALA A 40 20.58 -9.98 9.57
CA ALA A 40 21.50 -8.90 9.90
C ALA A 40 21.98 -8.90 11.36
N TYR A 41 21.64 -9.92 12.17
CA TYR A 41 22.13 -10.10 13.56
C TYR A 41 22.01 -8.82 14.43
N ASP A 42 20.82 -8.19 14.47
CA ASP A 42 20.52 -6.98 15.27
C ASP A 42 21.35 -5.72 14.92
N LEU A 43 22.03 -5.67 13.77
CA LEU A 43 22.80 -4.49 13.35
C LEU A 43 21.89 -3.30 12.99
N LEU A 44 20.63 -3.53 12.65
CA LEU A 44 19.69 -2.48 12.25
C LEU A 44 18.69 -2.19 13.38
N ASN A 45 18.54 -0.90 13.70
CA ASN A 45 17.55 -0.47 14.66
C ASN A 45 16.13 -0.78 14.11
N PRO A 46 15.27 -1.48 14.88
CA PRO A 46 13.91 -1.85 14.44
C PRO A 46 13.07 -0.65 13.97
N TRP A 47 13.30 0.54 14.54
CA TRP A 47 12.62 1.75 14.12
C TRP A 47 12.99 2.18 12.69
N ILE A 48 14.25 1.99 12.29
CA ILE A 48 14.71 2.31 10.93
C ILE A 48 14.04 1.37 9.93
N VAL A 49 13.94 0.08 10.26
CA VAL A 49 13.27 -0.95 9.44
C VAL A 49 11.81 -0.57 9.17
N VAL A 50 11.09 -0.14 10.20
CA VAL A 50 9.69 0.31 10.06
C VAL A 50 9.60 1.56 9.20
N ILE A 51 10.44 2.58 9.44
CA ILE A 51 10.42 3.83 8.68
C ILE A 51 10.71 3.58 7.20
N VAL A 52 11.74 2.78 6.89
CA VAL A 52 12.10 2.43 5.51
C VAL A 52 10.97 1.67 4.83
N SER A 53 10.31 0.74 5.54
CA SER A 53 9.17 0.00 5.00
C SER A 53 7.99 0.93 4.66
N VAL A 54 7.66 1.87 5.55
CA VAL A 54 6.57 2.84 5.34
C VAL A 54 6.89 3.79 4.18
N VAL A 55 8.11 4.33 4.12
CA VAL A 55 8.53 5.24 3.06
C VAL A 55 8.54 4.53 1.70
N SER A 56 9.08 3.30 1.65
CA SER A 56 9.12 2.49 0.43
C SER A 56 7.72 2.12 -0.05
N ALA A 57 6.81 1.75 0.86
CA ALA A 57 5.42 1.44 0.54
C ALA A 57 4.67 2.67 0.01
N ALA A 58 4.88 3.84 0.62
CA ALA A 58 4.28 5.09 0.15
C ALA A 58 4.80 5.44 -1.25
N TRP A 59 6.11 5.34 -1.47
CA TRP A 59 6.73 5.58 -2.78
C TRP A 59 6.21 4.61 -3.84
N ALA A 60 6.19 3.31 -3.55
CA ALA A 60 5.68 2.29 -4.46
C ALA A 60 4.22 2.54 -4.83
N THR A 61 3.39 2.92 -3.85
CA THR A 61 1.97 3.24 -4.10
C THR A 61 1.82 4.47 -4.99
N LEU A 62 2.62 5.51 -4.80
CA LEU A 62 2.61 6.70 -5.65
C LEU A 62 3.02 6.38 -7.08
N VAL A 63 4.11 5.62 -7.25
CA VAL A 63 4.59 5.17 -8.57
C VAL A 63 3.54 4.30 -9.24
N HIS A 64 2.92 3.37 -8.52
CA HIS A 64 1.88 2.48 -9.02
C HIS A 64 0.66 3.25 -9.54
N VAL A 65 0.18 4.19 -8.75
CA VAL A 65 -0.96 5.06 -9.11
C VAL A 65 -0.62 5.93 -10.33
N GLN A 66 0.63 6.35 -10.50
CA GLN A 66 1.08 7.12 -11.66
C GLN A 66 1.25 6.27 -12.92
N SER A 67 1.75 5.03 -12.79
CA SER A 67 1.99 4.11 -13.91
C SER A 67 0.70 3.74 -14.64
N ARG A 68 -0.44 3.70 -13.93
CA ARG A 68 -1.75 3.24 -14.44
C ARG A 68 -1.74 1.82 -15.03
N GLU A 69 -0.65 1.08 -14.85
CA GLU A 69 -0.56 -0.33 -15.22
C GLU A 69 -1.36 -1.17 -14.23
N LYS A 70 -2.22 -2.04 -14.78
CA LYS A 70 -2.92 -3.03 -13.97
C LYS A 70 -1.95 -4.16 -13.66
N THR A 71 -1.75 -4.42 -12.37
CA THR A 71 -0.89 -5.52 -11.91
C THR A 71 -1.64 -6.43 -10.94
N LYS A 72 -1.01 -7.53 -10.54
CA LYS A 72 -1.52 -8.39 -9.45
C LYS A 72 -1.72 -7.64 -8.13
N ALA A 73 -1.00 -6.54 -7.90
CA ALA A 73 -1.23 -5.71 -6.73
C ALA A 73 -2.60 -5.00 -6.79
N ASP A 74 -3.12 -4.69 -7.98
CA ASP A 74 -4.48 -4.14 -8.12
C ASP A 74 -5.56 -5.19 -7.90
N GLU A 75 -5.33 -6.44 -8.31
CA GLU A 75 -6.24 -7.56 -8.04
C GLU A 75 -6.34 -7.81 -6.53
N LEU A 76 -5.19 -7.93 -5.87
CA LEU A 76 -5.12 -8.07 -4.41
C LEU A 76 -5.73 -6.86 -3.70
N ALA A 77 -5.52 -5.64 -4.20
CA ALA A 77 -6.11 -4.44 -3.62
C ALA A 77 -7.62 -4.47 -3.72
N HIS A 78 -8.17 -4.91 -4.85
CA HIS A 78 -9.59 -5.03 -5.05
C HIS A 78 -10.24 -6.07 -4.13
N GLU A 79 -9.60 -7.23 -3.93
CA GLU A 79 -10.03 -8.21 -2.93
C GLU A 79 -9.99 -7.63 -1.50
N LEU A 80 -8.97 -6.84 -1.18
CA LEU A 80 -8.86 -6.16 0.10
C LEU A 80 -9.97 -5.09 0.29
N GLU A 81 -10.36 -4.40 -0.77
CA GLU A 81 -11.48 -3.45 -0.77
C GLU A 81 -12.82 -4.12 -0.45
N GLU A 82 -13.02 -5.39 -0.82
CA GLU A 82 -14.25 -6.12 -0.47
C GLU A 82 -14.33 -6.43 1.02
N ILE A 83 -13.18 -6.48 1.70
CA ILE A 83 -13.07 -6.75 3.14
C ILE A 83 -13.23 -5.45 3.98
N ILE A 84 -12.88 -4.27 3.42
CA ILE A 84 -12.87 -2.95 4.10
C ILE A 84 -14.04 -2.07 3.67
#